data_AF-A0A5S6QQ25-F1
#
_entry.id   AF-A0A5S6QQ25-F1
#
_cell.length_a   1.000
_cell.length_b   1.000
_cell.length_c   1.000
_cell.angle_alpha   90.00
_cell.angle_beta   90.00
_cell.angle_gamma   90.00
#
_symmetry.space_group_name_H-M   'P 1'
#
loop_
_entity.id
_entity.type
_entity.pdbx_description
1 polymer ?
#
loop_
_entity_poly.entity_id
_entity_poly.type
_entity_poly.pdbx_seq_one_letter_code
_entity_poly.pdbx_strand_id
1 'polypeptide(L)' 'MMKSLALLALFAIVFYNGIEVQAKGVRDCMDSDCAQQLEHAKPCLVDKKGDNCAEHMQSYMGCIRECYSPRGAQKP' A
#
# COMPACT_ATOMS: atom_id res chain seq x y z
N MET A 1 30.51 0.33 25.62
CA MET A 1 29.60 1.04 24.69
C MET A 1 29.35 0.30 23.37
N MET A 2 30.29 -0.48 22.81
CA MET A 2 30.09 -1.18 21.52
C MET A 2 28.94 -2.21 21.49
N LYS A 3 28.61 -2.87 22.62
CA LYS A 3 27.52 -3.87 22.67
C LYS A 3 26.13 -3.27 22.42
N SER A 4 25.92 -2.00 22.77
CA SER A 4 24.63 -1.33 22.59
C SER A 4 24.37 -0.96 21.12
N LEU A 5 25.44 -0.71 20.35
CA LEU A 5 25.36 -0.38 18.92
C LEU A 5 24.99 -1.61 18.07
N ALA A 6 25.51 -2.80 18.44
CA ALA A 6 25.18 -4.05 17.75
C ALA A 6 23.70 -4.43 17.88
N LEU A 7 23.10 -4.21 19.05
CA LEU A 7 21.66 -4.45 19.27
C LEU A 7 20.80 -3.47 18.48
N LEU A 8 21.20 -2.19 18.39
CA LEU A 8 20.50 -1.20 17.57
C LEU A 8 20.56 -1.53 16.08
N ALA A 9 21.70 -2.02 15.57
CA ALA A 9 21.84 -2.45 14.19
C ALA A 9 20.95 -3.66 13.86
N LEU A 10 20.89 -4.66 14.74
CA LEU A 10 20.01 -5.82 14.58
C LEU A 10 18.52 -5.42 14.60
N PHE A 11 18.13 -4.52 15.50
CA PHE A 11 16.78 -3.95 15.52
C PHE A 11 16.47 -3.22 14.21
N ALA A 12 17.36 -2.35 13.73
CA ALA A 12 17.16 -1.63 12.48
C ALA A 12 16.97 -2.58 11.29
N ILE A 13 17.75 -3.66 11.21
CA ILE A 13 17.62 -4.66 10.13
C ILE A 13 16.27 -5.37 10.19
N VAL A 14 15.83 -5.81 11.37
CA VAL A 14 14.53 -6.50 11.51
C VAL A 14 13.37 -5.56 11.19
N PHE A 15 13.43 -4.32 11.64
CA PHE A 15 12.41 -3.31 11.37
C PHE A 15 12.37 -2.93 9.88
N TYR A 16 13.53 -2.78 9.23
CA TYR A 16 13.62 -2.49 7.80
C TYR A 16 12.99 -3.61 6.97
N ASN A 17 13.36 -4.87 7.24
CA ASN A 17 12.78 -6.02 6.56
C ASN A 17 11.27 -6.14 6.82
N GLY A 18 10.80 -5.91 8.06
CA GLY A 18 9.38 -5.97 8.40
C GLY A 18 8.53 -4.88 7.72
N ILE A 19 9.10 -3.68 7.55
CA ILE A 19 8.44 -2.57 6.83
C ILE A 19 8.44 -2.85 5.32
N GLU A 20 9.54 -3.36 4.77
CA GLU A 20 9.66 -3.66 3.34
C GLU A 20 8.70 -4.78 2.91
N VAL A 21 8.52 -5.81 3.73
CA VAL A 21 7.55 -6.90 3.50
C VAL A 21 6.12 -6.38 3.52
N GLN A 22 5.77 -5.53 4.51
CA GLN A 22 4.44 -4.92 4.54
C GLN A 22 4.20 -3.98 3.36
N ALA A 23 5.22 -3.21 2.95
CA ALA A 23 5.12 -2.33 1.79
C ALA A 23 4.90 -3.13 0.48
N LYS A 24 5.56 -4.29 0.33
CA LYS A 24 5.32 -5.21 -0.79
C LYS A 24 3.89 -5.78 -0.76
N GLY A 25 3.43 -6.30 0.39
CA GLY A 25 2.07 -6.84 0.51
C GLY A 25 0.97 -5.80 0.23
N VAL A 26 1.14 -4.56 0.69
CA VAL A 26 0.22 -3.45 0.37
C VAL A 26 0.24 -3.16 -1.14
N ARG A 27 1.42 -3.13 -1.76
CA ARG A 27 1.56 -2.88 -3.18
C ARG A 27 0.93 -3.98 -4.03
N ASP A 28 1.18 -5.23 -3.69
CA ASP A 28 0.60 -6.39 -4.38
C ASP A 28 -0.93 -6.40 -4.25
N CYS A 29 -1.46 -6.08 -3.06
CA CYS A 29 -2.90 -5.89 -2.85
C CYS A 29 -3.48 -4.77 -3.73
N MET A 30 -2.79 -3.63 -3.83
CA MET A 30 -3.24 -2.53 -4.69
C MET A 30 -3.22 -2.94 -6.17
N ASP A 31 -2.17 -3.65 -6.60
CA ASP A 31 -1.98 -4.07 -8.00
C ASP A 31 -2.88 -5.25 -8.40
N SER A 32 -3.34 -6.09 -7.46
CA SER A 32 -4.28 -7.20 -7.74
C SER A 32 -5.73 -6.84 -7.45
N ASP A 33 -6.03 -6.42 -6.23
CA ASP A 33 -7.38 -6.33 -5.70
C ASP A 33 -8.02 -4.96 -6.03
N CYS A 34 -7.20 -3.92 -6.18
CA CYS A 34 -7.63 -2.57 -6.52
C CYS A 34 -7.42 -2.18 -8.00
N ALA A 35 -6.93 -3.10 -8.83
CA ALA A 35 -6.62 -2.84 -10.23
C ALA A 35 -7.83 -2.31 -11.02
N GLN A 36 -9.00 -2.90 -10.79
CA GLN A 36 -10.23 -2.51 -11.49
C GLN A 36 -10.69 -1.10 -11.10
N GLN A 37 -10.63 -0.77 -9.80
CA GLN A 37 -10.96 0.54 -9.27
C GLN A 37 -9.96 1.59 -9.75
N LEU A 38 -8.68 1.21 -9.85
CA LEU A 38 -7.65 2.05 -10.45
C LEU A 38 -7.94 2.33 -11.93
N GLU A 39 -8.33 1.33 -12.74
CA GLU A 39 -8.67 1.56 -14.15
C GLU A 39 -9.80 2.57 -14.33
N HIS A 40 -10.85 2.49 -13.50
CA HIS A 40 -11.95 3.46 -13.51
C HIS A 40 -11.52 4.86 -13.01
N ALA A 41 -10.60 4.94 -12.04
CA ALA A 41 -10.11 6.20 -11.50
C ALA A 41 -8.98 6.83 -12.35
N LYS A 42 -8.29 6.05 -13.18
CA LYS A 42 -7.17 6.46 -14.03
C LYS A 42 -7.47 7.68 -14.93
N PRO A 43 -8.59 7.74 -15.68
CA PRO A 43 -8.91 8.93 -16.48
C PRO A 43 -9.10 10.19 -15.61
N CYS A 44 -9.60 10.03 -14.39
CA CYS A 44 -9.75 11.11 -13.41
C CYS A 44 -8.40 11.57 -12.82
N LEU A 45 -7.46 10.65 -12.64
CA LEU A 45 -6.12 10.92 -12.10
C LEU A 45 -5.18 11.57 -13.13
N VAL A 46 -5.22 11.09 -14.37
CA VAL A 46 -4.28 11.51 -15.43
C VAL A 46 -4.78 12.76 -16.14
N ASP A 47 -6.02 12.74 -16.60
CA ASP A 47 -6.54 13.77 -17.52
C ASP A 47 -7.56 14.70 -16.85
N LYS A 48 -7.89 14.46 -15.57
CA LYS A 48 -9.01 15.11 -14.85
C LYS A 48 -10.31 15.07 -15.65
N LYS A 49 -10.49 14.02 -16.45
CA LYS A 49 -11.63 13.80 -17.33
C LYS A 49 -12.32 12.51 -16.94
N GLY A 50 -13.63 12.47 -17.15
CA GLY A 50 -14.46 11.31 -16.85
C GLY A 50 -15.71 11.73 -16.07
N ASP A 51 -16.81 11.04 -16.35
CA ASP A 51 -18.03 11.16 -15.56
C ASP A 51 -17.81 10.44 -14.22
N ASN A 52 -18.50 10.89 -13.17
CA ASN A 52 -18.47 10.26 -11.84
C ASN A 52 -17.07 10.10 -11.20
N CYS A 53 -16.11 10.99 -11.53
CA CYS A 53 -14.76 10.92 -10.98
C CYS A 53 -14.69 10.92 -9.45
N ALA A 54 -15.61 11.61 -8.77
CA ALA A 54 -15.69 11.57 -7.31
C ALA A 54 -15.98 10.16 -6.78
N GLU A 55 -16.90 9.43 -7.43
CA GLU A 55 -17.29 8.08 -7.06
C GLU A 55 -16.17 7.08 -7.38
N HIS A 56 -15.55 7.17 -8.57
CA HIS A 56 -14.44 6.30 -8.95
C HIS A 56 -13.21 6.51 -8.04
N MET A 57 -12.90 7.76 -7.71
CA MET A 57 -11.84 8.07 -6.74
C MET A 57 -12.16 7.57 -5.34
N GLN A 58 -13.40 7.73 -4.88
CA GLN A 58 -13.82 7.24 -3.57
C GLN A 58 -13.75 5.71 -3.50
N SER A 59 -14.16 5.01 -4.57
CA SER A 59 -14.06 3.55 -4.68
C SER A 59 -12.60 3.08 -4.65
N TYR A 60 -11.72 3.73 -5.43
CA TYR A 60 -10.30 3.42 -5.43
C TYR A 60 -9.63 3.67 -4.08
N MET A 61 -9.91 4.82 -3.44
CA MET A 61 -9.38 5.14 -2.11
C MET A 61 -9.93 4.20 -1.02
N GLY A 62 -11.18 3.74 -1.16
CA GLY A 62 -11.77 2.72 -0.31
C GLY A 62 -11.01 1.41 -0.39
N CYS A 63 -10.73 0.94 -1.61
CA CYS A 63 -9.97 -0.28 -1.83
C CYS A 63 -8.53 -0.20 -1.29
N ILE A 64 -7.83 0.90 -1.58
CA ILE A 64 -6.47 1.12 -1.06
C ILE A 64 -6.45 1.09 0.49
N ARG A 65 -7.46 1.67 1.15
CA ARG A 65 -7.57 1.65 2.61
C ARG A 65 -7.67 0.24 3.16
N GLU A 66 -8.31 -0.69 2.45
CA GLU A 66 -8.37 -2.10 2.83
C GLU A 66 -7.00 -2.77 2.69
N CYS A 67 -6.20 -2.39 1.69
CA CYS A 67 -4.82 -2.89 1.56
C CYS A 67 -3.91 -2.42 2.71
N TYR A 68 -4.11 -1.22 3.24
CA TYR A 68 -3.40 -0.73 4.44
C TYR A 68 -3.93 -1.29 5.77
N SER A 69 -5.07 -2.00 5.75
CA SER A 69 -5.59 -2.69 6.93
C SER A 69 -4.69 -3.89 7.27
N PRO A 70 -4.52 -4.27 8.54
CA PRO A 70 -3.75 -5.45 8.92
C PRO A 70 -4.22 -6.75 8.24
N ARG A 71 -5.44 -6.80 7.68
CA ARG A 71 -5.93 -7.91 6.85
C ARG A 71 -5.40 -7.90 5.41
N GLY A 72 -5.24 -6.72 4.81
CA GLY A 72 -4.69 -6.57 3.45
C GLY A 72 -3.17 -6.71 3.41
N ALA A 73 -2.49 -6.19 4.44
CA ALA A 73 -1.03 -6.26 4.57
C ALA A 73 -0.47 -7.66 4.97
N GLN A 74 -1.33 -8.64 5.26
CA GLN A 74 -0.98 -10.02 5.64
C GLN A 74 -1.40 -11.07 4.61
N LYS A 75 -1.92 -10.66 3.45
CA LYS A 75 -2.27 -11.59 2.36
C LYS A 75 -0.95 -12.15 1.78
N PRO A 76 -0.79 -13.49 1.72
CA PRO A 76 0.47 -14.15 1.38
C PRO A 76 0.93 -13.93 -0.05
#